data_AF-A0A2Z4UTY6-F1
#
_entry.id   AF-A0A2Z4UTY6-F1
#
_cell.length_a   1.000
_cell.length_b   1.000
_cell.length_c   1.000
_cell.angle_alpha   90.00
_cell.angle_beta   90.00
_cell.angle_gamma   90.00
#
_symmetry.space_group_name_H-M   'P 1'
#
loop_
_entity.id
_entity.type
_entity.pdbx_description
1 polymer ?
#
loop_
_entity_poly.entity_id
_entity_poly.type
_entity_poly.pdbx_seq_one_letter_code
_entity_poly.pdbx_strand_id
1 'polypeptide(L)' 'MATLYVRDLSDEALAELKIRAARSRQSLQAYARTLLEEEAATPSVEDVVERIRSRVSAELSVDEVLGDLDAGRRRE' A
#
# COMPACT_ATOMS: atom_id res chain seq x y z
N MET A 1 13.11 8.94 14.08
CA MET A 1 12.37 10.21 13.93
C MET A 1 12.90 10.89 12.68
N ALA A 2 12.07 11.09 11.67
CA ALA A 2 12.45 11.72 10.41
C ALA A 2 11.78 13.11 10.32
N THR A 3 12.43 14.05 9.63
CA THR A 3 11.89 15.40 9.40
C THR A 3 11.86 15.66 7.91
N LEU A 4 10.75 16.23 7.43
CA LEU A 4 10.54 16.61 6.03
C LEU A 4 10.31 18.12 5.97
N TYR A 5 10.96 18.78 5.02
CA TYR A 5 10.71 20.18 4.68
C TYR A 5 10.21 20.27 3.24
N VAL A 6 9.01 20.82 3.06
CA VAL A 6 8.39 21.01 1.75
C VAL A 6 8.64 22.45 1.30
N ARG A 7 9.35 22.62 0.18
CA ARG A 7 9.63 23.92 -0.42
C ARG A 7 8.58 24.25 -1.46
N ASP A 8 8.39 25.54 -1.70
CA ASP A 8 7.58 26.06 -2.81
C ASP A 8 6.13 25.50 -2.82
N LEU A 9 5.58 25.22 -1.63
CA LEU A 9 4.19 24.84 -1.48
C LEU A 9 3.31 26.05 -1.80
N SER A 10 2.33 25.87 -2.69
CA SER A 10 1.43 26.96 -3.04
C SER A 10 0.65 27.45 -1.82
N ASP A 11 0.43 28.76 -1.75
CA ASP A 11 -0.32 29.38 -0.65
C ASP A 11 -1.74 28.81 -0.53
N GLU A 12 -2.35 28.48 -1.67
CA GLU A 12 -3.67 27.87 -1.73
C GLU A 12 -3.69 26.46 -1.14
N ALA A 13 -2.69 25.62 -1.47
CA ALA A 13 -2.56 24.29 -0.86
C ALA A 13 -2.31 24.40 0.65
N LEU A 14 -1.45 25.33 1.08
CA LEU A 14 -1.19 25.58 2.49
C LEU A 14 -2.45 26.01 3.24
N ALA A 15 -3.26 26.90 2.65
CA ALA A 15 -4.51 27.36 3.24
C ALA A 15 -5.52 26.22 3.40
N GLU A 16 -5.72 25.42 2.36
CA GLU A 16 -6.64 24.29 2.40
C GLU A 16 -6.20 23.23 3.42
N LEU A 17 -4.90 22.91 3.49
CA LEU A 17 -4.37 21.96 4.47
C LEU A 17 -4.57 22.47 5.91
N LYS A 18 -4.42 23.77 6.17
CA LYS A 18 -4.70 24.37 7.49
C LYS A 18 -6.18 24.23 7.86
N ILE A 19 -7.08 24.47 6.91
CA ILE A 19 -8.54 24.32 7.13
C ILE A 19 -8.86 22.86 7.49
N ARG A 20 -8.32 21.90 6.73
CA ARG A 20 -8.54 20.47 6.99
C ARG A 20 -7.95 20.03 8.33
N ALA A 21 -6.73 20.46 8.66
CA ALA A 21 -6.11 20.17 9.95
C ALA A 21 -6.96 20.71 11.12
N ALA A 22 -7.48 21.94 11.01
CA ALA A 22 -8.36 22.52 12.01
C ALA A 22 -9.67 21.72 12.17
N ARG A 23 -10.29 21.29 11.06
CA ARG A 23 -11.50 20.43 11.08
C ARG A 23 -11.24 19.10 11.78
N SER A 24 -10.05 18.52 11.58
CA SER A 24 -9.61 17.29 12.24
C SER A 24 -9.07 17.49 13.65
N ARG A 25 -9.09 18.73 14.19
CA ARG A 25 -8.51 19.10 15.50
C ARG A 25 -7.03 18.72 15.65
N GLN A 26 -6.30 18.81 14.56
CA GLN A 26 -4.88 18.50 14.49
C GLN A 26 -4.07 19.77 14.19
N SER A 27 -2.81 19.80 14.62
CA SER A 27 -1.87 20.77 14.06
C SER A 27 -1.60 20.43 12.59
N LEU A 28 -1.20 21.43 11.79
CA LEU A 28 -0.85 21.21 10.37
C LEU A 28 0.22 20.11 10.21
N GLN A 29 1.23 20.10 11.09
CA GLN A 29 2.28 19.08 11.08
C GLN A 29 1.73 17.68 11.37
N ALA A 30 0.84 17.54 12.36
CA ALA A 30 0.23 16.26 12.68
C ALA A 30 -0.66 15.75 11.54
N TYR A 31 -1.47 16.63 10.94
CA TYR A 31 -2.31 16.30 9.80
C TYR A 31 -1.49 15.87 8.57
N ALA A 32 -0.44 16.64 8.23
CA ALA A 32 0.46 16.30 7.13
C ALA A 32 1.19 14.96 7.35
N ARG A 33 1.62 14.69 8.59
CA ARG A 33 2.22 13.39 8.95
C ARG A 33 1.23 12.25 8.73
N THR A 34 -0.01 12.39 9.17
CA THR A 34 -1.05 11.37 8.96
C THR A 34 -1.26 11.10 7.47
N LEU A 35 -1.40 12.14 6.64
CA LEU A 35 -1.55 11.96 5.18
C LEU A 35 -0.36 11.21 4.56
N LEU A 36 0.87 11.54 4.97
CA LEU A 36 2.08 10.88 4.45
C LEU A 36 2.20 9.43 4.93
N GLU A 37 1.80 9.14 6.16
CA GLU A 37 1.79 7.78 6.70
C GLU A 37 0.71 6.92 6.03
N GLU A 38 -0.47 7.47 5.75
CA GLU A 38 -1.55 6.81 5.01
C GLU A 38 -1.16 6.50 3.56
N GLU A 39 -0.54 7.47 2.89
CA GLU A 39 -0.01 7.28 1.53
C GLU A 39 1.07 6.19 1.53
N ALA A 40 2.03 6.25 2.45
CA ALA A 40 3.08 5.24 2.56
C ALA A 40 2.58 3.85 2.96
N ALA A 41 1.44 3.76 3.65
CA ALA A 41 0.82 2.49 4.02
C ALA A 41 0.11 1.81 2.85
N THR A 42 -0.16 2.54 1.76
CA THR A 42 -0.85 2.02 0.57
C THR A 42 0.20 1.57 -0.46
N PRO A 43 0.50 0.27 -0.57
CA PRO A 43 1.49 -0.20 -1.52
C PRO A 43 0.99 0.04 -2.96
N SER A 44 1.91 0.37 -3.86
CA SER A 44 1.57 0.44 -5.29
C SER A 44 1.24 -0.95 -5.82
N VAL A 45 0.53 -1.02 -6.96
CA VAL A 45 0.27 -2.29 -7.65
C VAL A 45 1.59 -2.99 -7.99
N GLU A 46 2.62 -2.23 -8.38
CA GLU A 46 3.95 -2.74 -8.67
C GLU A 46 4.59 -3.36 -7.41
N ASP A 47 4.54 -2.69 -6.27
CA ASP A 47 5.02 -3.23 -4.98
C ASP A 47 4.30 -4.53 -4.61
N VAL A 48 2.99 -4.59 -4.86
CA VAL A 48 2.20 -5.80 -4.62
C VAL A 48 2.63 -6.93 -5.54
N VAL A 49 2.84 -6.66 -6.84
CA VAL A 49 3.29 -7.67 -7.82
C VAL A 49 4.68 -8.19 -7.49
N GLU A 50 5.62 -7.32 -7.13
CA GLU A 50 6.97 -7.73 -6.69
C GLU A 50 6.92 -8.53 -5.38
N ARG A 51 6.01 -8.18 -4.46
CA ARG A 51 5.77 -8.97 -3.25
C ARG A 51 5.20 -10.35 -3.56
N ILE A 52 4.32 -10.46 -4.55
CA ILE A 52 3.80 -11.76 -5.02
C ILE A 52 4.95 -12.57 -5.61
N ARG A 53 5.73 -12.00 -6.55
CA ARG A 53 6.88 -12.67 -7.17
C ARG A 53 7.90 -13.17 -6.15
N SER A 54 8.21 -12.38 -5.13
CA SER A 54 9.16 -12.76 -4.08
C SER A 54 8.63 -13.81 -3.09
N ARG A 55 7.31 -13.99 -2.98
CA ARG A 55 6.68 -15.00 -2.10
C ARG A 55 6.27 -16.27 -2.82
N VAL A 56 5.97 -16.20 -4.11
CA VAL A 56 5.64 -17.37 -4.92
C VAL A 56 6.94 -18.11 -5.21
N SER A 57 7.21 -19.12 -4.39
CA SER A 57 8.31 -20.08 -4.60
C SER A 57 7.85 -21.35 -5.35
N ALA A 58 6.55 -21.48 -5.61
CA ALA A 58 5.96 -22.64 -6.24
C ALA A 58 5.71 -22.36 -7.72
N GLU A 59 6.50 -22.97 -8.59
CA GLU A 59 6.16 -23.16 -9.99
C GLU A 59 5.27 -24.40 -10.06
N LEU A 60 3.95 -24.20 -10.18
CA LEU A 60 3.01 -25.30 -10.42
C LEU A 60 2.84 -25.48 -11.93
N SER A 61 3.19 -26.65 -12.44
CA SER A 61 2.85 -27.03 -13.80
C SER A 61 1.37 -27.41 -13.90
N VAL A 62 0.81 -27.28 -15.10
CA VAL A 62 -0.57 -27.70 -15.38
C VAL A 62 -0.74 -29.20 -15.11
N ASP A 63 0.28 -30.01 -15.44
CA ASP A 63 0.26 -31.46 -15.25
C ASP A 63 0.20 -31.85 -13.76
N GLU A 64 0.90 -31.13 -12.88
CA GLU A 64 0.83 -31.37 -11.42
C GLU A 64 -0.56 -31.06 -10.87
N VAL A 65 -1.17 -29.95 -11.29
CA VAL A 65 -2.52 -29.56 -10.87
C VAL A 65 -3.56 -30.60 -11.33
N LEU A 66 -3.43 -31.06 -12.58
CA LEU A 66 -4.31 -32.11 -13.12
C LEU A 66 -4.09 -33.45 -12.40
N GLY A 67 -2.84 -33.78 -12.08
CA GLY A 67 -2.49 -34.97 -11.30
C GLY A 67 -3.12 -34.98 -9.91
N ASP A 68 -3.10 -33.85 -9.20
CA ASP A 68 -3.73 -33.71 -7.88
C ASP A 68 -5.26 -33.82 -7.94
N LEU A 69 -5.89 -33.22 -8.97
CA LEU A 69 -7.32 -33.34 -9.22
C LEU A 69 -7.74 -34.81 -9.45
N ASP A 70 -6.99 -35.54 -10.27
CA ASP A 70 -7.26 -36.95 -10.56
C ASP A 70 -6.92 -37.87 -9.38
N ALA A 71 -5.97 -37.50 -8.53
CA ALA A 71 -5.71 -38.20 -7.26
C ALA A 71 -6.85 -38.00 -6.26
N GLY A 72 -7.49 -36.82 -6.23
CA GLY A 72 -8.67 -36.52 -5.41
C GLY A 72 -9.88 -37.37 -5.81
N ARG A 73 -10.21 -37.41 -7.11
CA ARG A 73 -11.35 -38.18 -7.65
C ARG A 73 -11.26 -39.68 -7.42
N ARG A 74 -10.05 -40.23 -7.28
CA ARG A 74 -9.84 -41.68 -7.04
C ARG A 74 -10.02 -42.09 -5.58
N ARG A 75 -10.12 -41.13 -4.65
CA ARG A 75 -10.28 -41.38 -3.21
C ARG A 75 -11.73 -41.26 -2.73
N GLU A 76 -12.65 -40.84 -3.58
CA GLU A 76 -14.11 -40.85 -3.38
C GLU A 76 -14.72 -42.14 -3.96
#